data_AF-A0A2R6CCP1-F1
#
_entry.id   AF-A0A2R6CCP1-F1
#
_cell.length_a   1.000
_cell.length_b   1.000
_cell.length_c   1.000
_cell.angle_alpha   90.00
_cell.angle_beta   90.00
_cell.angle_gamma   90.00
#
_symmetry.space_group_name_H-M   'P 1'
#
loop_
_entity.id
_entity.type
_entity.pdbx_description
1 polymer ?
#
loop_
_entity_poly.entity_id
_entity_poly.type
_entity_poly.pdbx_seq_one_letter_code
_entity_poly.pdbx_strand_id
1 'polypeptide(L)'
;MYAKGDKTKATMLASEIALIRNLSQKLTKSSLALEVVQLRIETVITSGDIVTTLQPAIEAIKSVKDDIGSLIPGADEQLGKLNDALGDVLANSFHMDVKSIDSLLKTSSADEVLAEVMSIVANEQSTQLPTPPANTAENPMQEST
;
A
#
# COMPACT_ATOMS: atom_id res chain seq x y z
N MET A 1 -8.00 -15.95 -63.17
CA MET A 1 -8.42 -15.18 -61.97
C MET A 1 -8.40 -15.97 -60.66
N TYR A 2 -8.12 -17.28 -60.65
CA TYR A 2 -8.17 -18.11 -59.43
C TYR A 2 -6.98 -17.95 -58.46
N ALA A 3 -5.76 -17.73 -58.96
CA ALA A 3 -4.56 -17.63 -58.11
C ALA A 3 -4.53 -16.42 -57.17
N LYS A 4 -5.26 -15.34 -57.49
CA LYS A 4 -5.26 -14.10 -56.69
C LYS A 4 -6.17 -14.24 -55.45
N GLY A 5 -7.29 -14.94 -55.57
CA GLY A 5 -8.18 -15.26 -54.44
C GLY A 5 -7.54 -16.24 -53.46
N ASP A 6 -6.72 -17.16 -53.96
CA ASP A 6 -5.98 -18.12 -53.14
C ASP A 6 -4.88 -17.42 -52.32
N LYS A 7 -4.15 -16.47 -52.93
CA LYS A 7 -3.14 -15.66 -52.23
C LYS A 7 -3.74 -14.79 -51.12
N THR A 8 -4.89 -14.17 -51.35
CA THR A 8 -5.59 -13.37 -50.32
C THR A 8 -6.01 -14.24 -49.15
N LYS A 9 -6.61 -15.41 -49.41
CA LYS A 9 -6.98 -16.39 -48.36
C LYS A 9 -5.76 -16.88 -47.58
N ALA A 10 -4.68 -17.25 -48.27
CA ALA A 10 -3.44 -17.67 -47.64
C ALA A 10 -2.85 -16.57 -46.73
N THR A 11 -2.90 -15.31 -47.17
CA THR A 11 -2.41 -14.17 -46.37
C THR A 11 -3.27 -13.92 -45.13
N MET A 12 -4.59 -14.07 -45.25
CA MET A 12 -5.52 -13.96 -44.11
C MET A 12 -5.26 -15.06 -43.08
N LEU A 13 -5.17 -16.33 -43.52
CA LEU A 13 -4.87 -17.47 -42.66
C LEU A 13 -3.51 -17.33 -41.98
N ALA A 14 -2.49 -16.87 -42.69
CA ALA A 14 -1.18 -16.60 -42.11
C ALA A 14 -1.24 -15.54 -40.99
N SER A 15 -2.07 -14.50 -41.18
CA SER A 15 -2.29 -13.47 -40.17
C SER A 15 -3.03 -14.02 -38.95
N GLU A 16 -4.07 -14.83 -39.15
CA GLU A 16 -4.78 -15.50 -38.05
C GLU A 16 -3.86 -16.43 -37.25
N ILE A 17 -3.02 -17.21 -37.92
CA ILE A 17 -2.03 -18.09 -37.25
C ILE A 17 -1.02 -17.25 -36.45
N ALA A 18 -0.57 -16.11 -36.99
CA ALA A 18 0.33 -15.21 -36.27
C ALA A 18 -0.33 -14.64 -35.01
N LEU A 19 -1.62 -14.28 -35.09
CA LEU A 19 -2.41 -13.81 -33.93
C LEU A 19 -2.56 -14.92 -32.88
N ILE A 20 -2.92 -16.14 -33.28
CA ILE A 20 -3.04 -17.29 -32.38
C ILE A 20 -1.71 -17.58 -31.68
N ARG A 21 -0.59 -17.52 -32.42
CA ARG A 21 0.75 -17.73 -31.85
C ARG A 21 1.11 -16.66 -30.82
N ASN A 22 0.81 -15.40 -31.11
CA ASN A 22 1.05 -14.29 -30.17
C ASN A 22 0.18 -14.46 -28.91
N LEU A 23 -1.11 -14.77 -29.09
CA LEU A 23 -2.03 -15.03 -27.99
C LEU A 23 -1.54 -16.18 -27.10
N SER A 24 -1.09 -17.28 -27.71
CA SER A 24 -0.54 -18.43 -26.97
C SER A 24 0.68 -18.03 -26.12
N GLN A 25 1.59 -17.21 -26.66
CA GLN A 25 2.74 -16.73 -25.90
C GLN A 25 2.34 -15.83 -24.72
N LYS A 26 1.39 -14.92 -24.92
CA LYS A 26 0.85 -14.05 -23.86
C LYS A 26 0.16 -14.88 -22.77
N LEU A 27 -0.61 -15.89 -23.16
CA LEU A 27 -1.25 -16.83 -22.25
C LEU A 27 -0.26 -17.60 -21.38
N THR A 28 0.82 -18.13 -21.96
CA THR A 28 1.85 -18.84 -21.18
C THR A 28 2.50 -17.93 -20.14
N LYS A 29 2.85 -16.69 -20.53
CA LYS A 29 3.42 -15.71 -19.59
C LYS A 29 2.43 -15.34 -18.47
N SER A 30 1.17 -15.14 -18.85
CA SER A 30 0.09 -14.83 -17.90
C SER A 30 -0.13 -15.96 -16.91
N SER A 31 -0.14 -17.20 -17.38
CA SER A 31 -0.27 -18.38 -16.53
C SER A 31 0.83 -18.44 -15.48
N LEU A 32 2.09 -18.24 -15.88
CA LEU A 32 3.22 -18.23 -14.96
C LEU A 32 3.12 -17.08 -13.96
N ALA A 33 2.76 -15.88 -14.41
CA ALA A 33 2.59 -14.73 -13.54
C ALA A 33 1.50 -14.98 -12.48
N LEU A 34 0.36 -15.57 -12.87
CA LEU A 34 -0.71 -15.93 -11.95
C LEU A 34 -0.31 -17.04 -10.96
N GLU A 35 0.51 -18.00 -11.38
CA GLU A 35 1.06 -19.04 -10.50
C GLU A 35 2.00 -18.44 -9.43
N VAL A 36 2.83 -17.46 -9.82
CA VAL A 36 3.66 -16.68 -8.88
C VAL A 36 2.80 -15.87 -7.91
N VAL A 37 1.71 -15.26 -8.40
CA VAL A 37 0.74 -14.54 -7.55
C VAL A 37 0.12 -15.48 -6.53
N GLN A 38 -0.31 -16.68 -6.95
CA GLN A 38 -0.86 -17.68 -6.05
C GLN A 38 0.13 -18.04 -4.94
N LEU A 39 1.38 -18.37 -5.29
CA LEU A 39 2.45 -18.67 -4.32
C LEU A 39 2.64 -17.54 -3.32
N ARG A 40 2.61 -16.28 -3.77
CA ARG A 40 2.73 -15.13 -2.87
C ARG A 40 1.53 -15.00 -1.94
N ILE A 41 0.30 -15.19 -2.42
CA ILE A 41 -0.90 -15.15 -1.58
C ILE A 41 -0.85 -16.24 -0.50
N GLU A 42 -0.39 -17.44 -0.84
CA GLU A 42 -0.19 -18.53 0.13
C GLU A 42 0.83 -18.13 1.22
N THR A 43 1.88 -17.37 0.86
CA THR A 43 2.84 -16.84 1.83
C THR A 43 2.33 -15.64 2.64
N VAL A 44 1.40 -14.83 2.14
CA VAL A 44 0.78 -13.73 2.92
C VAL A 44 0.05 -14.30 4.13
N ILE A 45 -0.57 -15.47 3.99
CA ILE A 45 -1.24 -16.14 5.12
C ILE A 45 -0.22 -16.53 6.21
N THR A 46 1.05 -16.74 5.85
CA THR A 46 2.13 -17.07 6.80
C THR A 46 2.96 -15.86 7.23
N SER A 47 2.89 -14.74 6.50
CA SER A 47 3.71 -13.54 6.71
C SER A 47 2.87 -12.41 7.29
N GLY A 48 3.25 -11.89 8.46
CA GLY A 48 2.49 -10.86 9.19
C GLY A 48 2.48 -9.47 8.55
N ASP A 49 3.24 -9.25 7.46
CA ASP A 49 3.26 -8.00 6.71
C ASP A 49 2.52 -8.16 5.38
N ILE A 50 1.20 -7.92 5.44
CA ILE A 50 0.27 -8.14 4.33
C ILE A 50 0.46 -7.10 3.22
N VAL A 51 0.90 -5.88 3.55
CA VAL A 51 1.02 -4.78 2.58
C VAL A 51 2.18 -5.02 1.63
N THR A 52 3.36 -5.34 2.16
CA THR A 52 4.57 -5.55 1.34
C THR A 52 4.50 -6.83 0.50
N THR A 53 3.64 -7.76 0.91
CA THR A 53 3.48 -9.07 0.26
C THR A 53 2.37 -9.09 -0.80
N LEU A 54 1.22 -8.42 -0.57
CA LEU A 54 0.10 -8.37 -1.52
C LEU A 54 0.26 -7.32 -2.62
N GLN A 55 0.92 -6.19 -2.36
CA GLN A 55 1.05 -5.12 -3.37
C GLN A 55 1.65 -5.61 -4.70
N PRO A 56 2.76 -6.38 -4.71
CA PRO A 56 3.30 -6.94 -5.96
C PRO A 56 2.38 -7.97 -6.64
N ALA A 57 1.55 -8.66 -5.88
CA ALA A 57 0.59 -9.62 -6.43
C ALA A 57 -0.55 -8.91 -7.18
N ILE A 58 -1.06 -7.82 -6.60
CA ILE A 58 -2.06 -6.94 -7.23
C ILE A 58 -1.51 -6.34 -8.53
N GLU A 59 -0.27 -5.85 -8.52
CA GLU A 59 0.39 -5.31 -9.71
C GLU A 59 0.57 -6.36 -10.82
N ALA A 60 0.96 -7.59 -10.46
CA ALA A 60 1.08 -8.68 -11.40
C ALA A 60 -0.28 -9.04 -12.04
N ILE A 61 -1.37 -9.06 -11.28
CA ILE A 61 -2.72 -9.31 -11.81
C ILE A 61 -3.13 -8.20 -12.79
N LYS A 62 -2.86 -6.93 -12.45
CA LYS A 62 -3.12 -5.79 -13.37
C LYS A 62 -2.34 -5.94 -14.67
N SER A 63 -1.05 -6.30 -14.59
CA SER A 63 -0.24 -6.54 -15.79
C SER A 63 -0.79 -7.68 -16.65
N VAL A 64 -1.25 -8.76 -16.03
CA VAL A 64 -1.89 -9.88 -16.75
C VAL A 64 -3.21 -9.42 -17.39
N LYS A 65 -4.03 -8.66 -16.68
CA LYS A 65 -5.28 -8.08 -17.19
C LYS A 65 -5.03 -7.23 -18.43
N ASP A 66 -4.02 -6.39 -18.42
CA ASP A 66 -3.68 -5.56 -19.59
C ASP A 66 -3.18 -6.41 -20.76
N ASP A 67 -2.47 -7.50 -20.49
CA ASP A 67 -1.85 -8.35 -21.51
C ASP A 67 -2.84 -9.24 -22.26
N ILE A 68 -3.85 -9.78 -21.58
CA ILE A 68 -4.82 -10.75 -22.13
C ILE A 68 -6.28 -10.32 -22.03
N GLY A 69 -6.63 -9.29 -21.26
CA GLY A 69 -8.03 -8.90 -21.00
C GLY A 69 -8.79 -8.47 -22.25
N SER A 70 -8.13 -7.80 -23.19
CA SER A 70 -8.71 -7.41 -24.48
C SER A 70 -8.77 -8.55 -25.51
N LEU A 71 -8.01 -9.63 -25.28
CA LEU A 71 -7.87 -10.74 -26.21
C LEU A 71 -8.73 -11.95 -25.83
N ILE A 72 -9.02 -12.10 -24.53
CA ILE A 72 -9.77 -13.24 -24.00
C ILE A 72 -11.12 -12.74 -23.47
N PRO A 73 -12.24 -13.19 -24.07
CA PRO A 73 -13.57 -12.84 -23.58
C PRO A 73 -13.75 -13.17 -22.10
N GLY A 74 -14.16 -12.19 -21.32
CA GLY A 74 -14.41 -12.34 -19.88
C GLY A 74 -13.16 -12.37 -18.99
N ALA A 75 -11.94 -12.39 -19.54
CA ALA A 75 -10.72 -12.33 -18.72
C ALA A 75 -10.59 -11.00 -17.97
N ASP A 76 -10.97 -9.89 -18.60
CA ASP A 76 -10.92 -8.56 -17.98
C ASP A 76 -11.79 -8.49 -16.72
N GLU A 77 -13.00 -9.05 -16.79
CA GLU A 77 -13.96 -9.09 -15.68
C GLU A 77 -13.45 -9.98 -14.54
N GLN A 78 -12.96 -11.19 -14.84
CA GLN A 78 -12.50 -12.13 -13.82
C GLN A 78 -11.22 -11.64 -13.12
N LEU A 79 -10.26 -11.11 -13.89
CA LEU A 79 -9.04 -10.53 -13.33
C LEU A 79 -9.32 -9.22 -12.57
N GLY A 80 -10.33 -8.45 -13.01
CA GLY A 80 -10.84 -7.29 -12.27
C GLY A 80 -11.39 -7.69 -10.90
N LYS A 81 -12.29 -8.68 -10.86
CA LYS A 81 -12.83 -9.22 -9.59
C LYS A 81 -11.74 -9.72 -8.65
N LEU A 82 -10.71 -10.39 -9.18
CA LEU A 82 -9.58 -10.85 -8.38
C LEU A 82 -8.77 -9.67 -7.82
N ASN A 83 -8.49 -8.67 -8.65
CA ASN A 83 -7.82 -7.44 -8.22
C ASN A 83 -8.61 -6.71 -7.12
N ASP A 84 -9.93 -6.60 -7.27
CA ASP A 84 -10.80 -5.95 -6.29
C ASP A 84 -10.83 -6.72 -4.97
N ALA A 85 -10.96 -8.05 -5.02
CA ALA A 85 -10.93 -8.89 -3.83
C ALA A 85 -9.60 -8.76 -3.05
N LEU A 86 -8.47 -8.71 -3.74
CA LEU A 86 -7.16 -8.49 -3.08
C LEU A 86 -7.01 -7.05 -2.57
N GLY A 87 -7.57 -6.06 -3.27
CA GLY A 87 -7.65 -4.68 -2.80
C GLY A 87 -8.44 -4.55 -1.50
N ASP A 88 -9.56 -5.25 -1.39
CA ASP A 88 -10.38 -5.30 -0.17
C ASP A 88 -9.61 -5.94 0.99
N VAL A 89 -8.87 -7.02 0.75
CA VAL A 89 -8.00 -7.66 1.76
C VAL A 89 -6.95 -6.66 2.25
N LEU A 90 -6.28 -5.96 1.33
CA LEU A 90 -5.28 -4.95 1.68
C LEU A 90 -5.89 -3.81 2.52
N ALA A 91 -7.05 -3.28 2.11
CA ALA A 91 -7.76 -2.22 2.83
C ALA A 91 -8.19 -2.66 4.24
N ASN A 92 -8.64 -3.90 4.40
CA ASN A 92 -9.00 -4.46 5.70
C ASN A 92 -7.78 -4.67 6.61
N SER A 93 -6.62 -5.01 6.03
CA SER A 93 -5.37 -5.14 6.78
C SER A 93 -4.91 -3.82 7.40
N PHE A 94 -5.04 -2.70 6.67
CA PHE A 94 -4.75 -1.37 7.22
C PHE A 94 -5.63 -1.03 8.44
N HIS A 95 -6.92 -1.40 8.40
CA HIS A 95 -7.82 -1.17 9.52
C HIS A 95 -7.46 -2.01 10.76
N MET A 96 -6.93 -3.22 10.57
CA MET A 96 -6.44 -4.06 11.67
C MET A 96 -5.20 -3.46 12.33
N ASP A 97 -4.28 -2.91 11.53
CA ASP A 97 -3.04 -2.32 12.03
C ASP A 97 -3.32 -1.03 12.83
N VAL A 98 -4.21 -0.17 12.33
CA VAL A 98 -4.65 1.06 13.05
C VAL A 98 -5.34 0.73 14.38
N LYS A 99 -6.19 -0.31 14.42
CA LYS A 99 -6.80 -0.77 15.68
C LYS A 99 -5.78 -1.34 16.66
N SER A 100 -4.74 -2.01 16.15
CA SER A 100 -3.65 -2.55 16.97
C SER A 100 -2.81 -1.43 17.59
N ILE A 101 -2.50 -0.38 16.81
CA ILE A 101 -1.83 0.84 17.31
C ILE A 101 -2.70 1.58 18.34
N ASP A 102 -3.99 1.80 18.05
CA ASP A 102 -4.90 2.46 19.00
C ASP A 102 -5.06 1.65 20.30
N SER A 103 -5.06 0.32 20.21
CA SER A 103 -5.04 -0.56 21.39
C SER A 103 -3.73 -0.47 22.17
N LEU A 104 -2.57 -0.35 21.50
CA LEU A 104 -1.26 -0.17 22.14
C LEU A 104 -1.15 1.18 22.84
N LEU A 105 -1.68 2.24 22.23
CA LEU A 105 -1.71 3.59 22.80
C LEU A 105 -2.65 3.71 24.00
N LYS A 106 -3.69 2.86 24.08
CA LYS A 106 -4.62 2.78 25.22
C LYS A 106 -4.13 1.87 26.36
N THR A 107 -2.87 1.44 26.32
CA THR A 107 -2.30 0.61 27.40
C THR A 107 -1.79 1.47 28.54
N SER A 108 -1.92 0.96 29.79
CA SER A 108 -1.39 1.60 31.01
C SER A 108 0.09 1.97 30.89
N SER A 109 0.87 1.17 30.16
CA SER A 109 2.30 1.43 29.95
C SER A 109 2.56 2.63 29.03
N ALA A 110 1.72 2.85 28.00
CA ALA A 110 1.83 4.02 27.15
C ALA A 110 1.44 5.31 27.89
N ASP A 111 0.41 5.24 28.74
CA ASP A 111 -0.01 6.35 29.62
C ASP A 111 1.08 6.70 30.64
N GLU A 112 1.74 5.70 31.24
CA GLU A 112 2.85 5.90 32.17
C GLU A 112 4.06 6.59 31.51
N VAL A 113 4.44 6.15 30.31
CA VAL A 113 5.53 6.79 29.54
C VAL A 113 5.16 8.22 29.14
N LEU A 114 3.92 8.46 28.69
CA LEU A 114 3.43 9.81 28.40
C LEU A 114 3.46 10.71 29.64
N ALA A 115 3.06 10.19 30.81
CA ALA A 115 3.12 10.92 32.06
C ALA A 115 4.56 11.25 32.49
N GLU A 116 5.50 10.32 32.30
CA GLU A 116 6.92 10.54 32.56
C GLU A 116 7.51 11.61 31.63
N VAL A 117 7.23 11.52 30.33
CA VAL A 117 7.69 12.52 29.35
C VAL A 117 7.06 13.89 29.63
N MET A 118 5.77 13.97 29.95
CA MET A 118 5.11 15.22 30.33
C MET A 118 5.73 15.82 31.60
N SER A 119 6.10 14.99 32.58
CA SER A 119 6.80 15.42 33.79
C SER A 119 8.18 16.01 33.47
N ILE A 120 8.96 15.36 32.61
CA ILE A 120 10.28 15.84 32.17
C ILE A 120 10.16 17.18 31.42
N VAL A 121 9.23 17.29 30.48
CA VAL A 121 8.99 18.52 29.71
C VAL A 121 8.52 19.66 30.62
N ALA A 122 7.63 19.38 31.58
CA ALA A 122 7.19 20.38 32.55
C ALA A 122 8.35 20.88 33.43
N ASN A 123 9.27 19.98 33.80
CA ASN A 123 10.46 20.32 34.58
C ASN A 123 11.48 21.14 33.76
N GLU A 124 11.65 20.82 32.47
CA GLU A 124 12.48 21.60 31.55
C GLU A 124 11.89 22.99 31.26
N GLN A 125 10.57 23.12 31.11
CA GLN A 125 9.91 24.42 30.98
C GLN A 125 10.08 25.27 32.25
N SER A 126 10.08 24.66 33.42
CA SER A 126 10.26 25.36 34.71
C SER A 126 11.67 25.89 34.91
N THR A 127 12.68 25.31 34.22
CA THR A 127 14.09 25.70 34.32
C THR A 127 14.53 26.68 33.22
N GLN A 128 13.79 26.78 32.12
CA GLN A 128 14.08 27.72 31.01
C GLN A 128 13.30 29.03 31.05
N LEU A 129 12.26 29.15 31.89
CA LEU A 129 11.53 30.41 32.07
C LEU A 129 12.27 31.33 33.05
N PRO A 130 12.75 32.53 32.64
CA PRO A 130 13.32 33.49 33.57
C PRO A 130 12.24 33.95 34.55
N THR A 131 12.59 34.08 35.83
CA THR A 131 11.67 34.65 36.81
C THR A 131 11.28 36.07 36.39
N PRO A 132 9.98 36.43 36.39
CA PRO A 132 9.57 37.79 36.11
C PRO A 132 10.22 38.70 37.15
N PRO A 133 10.77 39.87 36.76
CA PRO A 133 11.55 40.70 37.66
C PRO A 133 10.72 41.05 38.89
N ALA A 134 11.24 40.68 40.06
CA ALA A 134 10.70 41.12 41.33
C ALA A 134 10.82 42.65 41.35
N ASN A 135 9.68 43.33 41.23
CA ASN A 135 9.61 44.75 41.46
C ASN A 135 9.84 44.97 42.97
N THR A 136 11.10 45.19 43.35
CA THR A 136 11.45 45.54 44.72
C THR A 136 12.41 46.71 44.68
N ALA A 137 11.84 47.90 44.84
CA ALA A 137 12.49 49.01 45.50
C ALA A 137 11.40 49.84 46.18
N GLU A 138 10.91 49.32 47.31
CA GLU A 138 10.60 50.20 48.43
C GLU A 138 11.86 51.02 48.70
N ASN A 139 11.74 52.34 48.57
CA ASN A 139 12.78 53.31 48.84
C ASN A 139 12.88 53.52 50.37
N PRO A 140 13.98 53.16 51.05
CA PRO A 140 14.21 53.56 52.42
C PRO A 140 15.09 54.82 52.46
N MET A 141 14.45 55.94 52.84
CA MET A 141 14.93 57.00 53.75
C MET A 141 16.21 57.80 53.41
N GLN A 142 16.14 59.14 53.43
CA GLN A 142 16.89 60.01 54.38
C GLN A 142 16.65 61.53 54.17
N GLU A 143 17.03 62.28 55.21
CA GLU A 143 16.56 63.55 55.76
C GLU A 143 17.43 64.79 55.39
N SER A 144 16.93 65.99 55.71
CA SER A 144 17.61 67.31 55.84
C SER A 144 17.91 68.15 54.59
N THR A 145 17.25 69.30 54.42
CA THR A 145 17.68 70.66 54.87
C THR A 145 16.49 71.61 54.80
#